data_AF-A0A9N8LRC8-F1
#
_entry.id   AF-A0A9N8LRC8-F1
#
_cell.length_a   1.000
_cell.length_b   1.000
_cell.length_c   1.000
_cell.angle_alpha   90.00
_cell.angle_beta   90.00
_cell.angle_gamma   90.00
#
_symmetry.space_group_name_H-M   'P 1'
#
loop_
_entity.id
_entity.type
_entity.pdbx_description
1 polymer ?
#
loop_
_entity_poly.entity_id
_entity_poly.type
_entity_poly.pdbx_seq_one_letter_code
_entity_poly.pdbx_strand_id
1 'polypeptide(L)'
;MGYIFGGFGTLLLGAAIMTMIAWKPLGGAHPPASVLALAIVLFVVNAFSACFNAWQDWSTSRVMASISGMLPSEVTVIRDGARISIPATELVPGDLVHVSLGQKMAADMRTIKLDGELKFDRSVLTGESDAITGSVDKTDDNYLES
;
A
#
# COMPACT_ATOMS: atom_id res chain seq x y z
N MET A 1 19.06 -3.27 -0.23
CA MET A 1 19.60 -4.64 -0.02
C MET A 1 18.62 -5.74 -0.39
N GLY A 2 17.32 -5.62 -0.08
CA GLY A 2 16.33 -6.67 -0.37
C GLY A 2 16.23 -7.10 -1.84
N TYR A 3 16.45 -6.20 -2.81
CA TYR A 3 16.28 -6.51 -4.24
C TYR A 3 17.36 -7.43 -4.83
N ILE A 4 18.60 -7.37 -4.33
CA ILE A 4 19.70 -8.24 -4.79
C ILE A 4 19.72 -9.56 -4.01
N PHE A 5 19.24 -9.52 -2.76
CA PHE A 5 19.22 -10.68 -1.85
C PHE A 5 17.83 -11.31 -1.68
N GLY A 6 16.88 -10.99 -2.58
CA GLY A 6 15.54 -11.55 -2.59
C GLY A 6 15.40 -12.73 -3.55
N GLY A 7 14.77 -13.82 -3.08
CA GLY A 7 14.35 -14.96 -3.91
C GLY A 7 15.46 -15.51 -4.82
N PHE A 8 15.18 -15.57 -6.11
CA PHE A 8 16.05 -16.11 -7.17
C PHE A 8 17.38 -15.37 -7.34
N GLY A 9 17.48 -14.08 -6.98
CA GLY A 9 18.72 -13.29 -7.11
C GLY A 9 19.86 -13.83 -6.24
N THR A 10 19.55 -14.36 -5.06
CA THR A 10 20.55 -15.02 -4.19
C THR A 10 21.11 -16.31 -4.81
N LEU A 11 20.27 -17.07 -5.52
CA LEU A 11 20.68 -18.29 -6.21
C LEU A 11 21.60 -17.96 -7.39
N LEU A 12 21.27 -16.92 -8.17
CA LEU A 12 22.12 -16.45 -9.27
C LEU A 12 23.46 -15.90 -8.77
N LEU A 13 23.46 -15.14 -7.68
CA LEU A 13 24.69 -14.65 -7.06
C LEU A 13 25.56 -15.82 -6.56
N GLY A 14 24.96 -16.80 -5.90
CA GLY A 14 25.63 -18.02 -5.47
C GLY A 14 26.22 -18.80 -6.66
N ALA A 15 25.48 -18.95 -7.75
CA ALA A 15 25.95 -19.58 -8.98
C ALA A 15 27.08 -18.79 -9.66
N ALA A 16 27.02 -17.46 -9.66
CA ALA A 16 28.07 -16.59 -10.20
C ALA A 16 29.36 -16.70 -9.38
N ILE A 17 29.26 -16.77 -8.05
CA ILE A 17 30.42 -16.98 -7.16
C ILE A 17 31.00 -18.39 -7.38
N MET A 18 30.16 -19.42 -7.45
CA MET A 18 30.58 -20.80 -7.71
C MET A 18 31.30 -20.94 -9.06
N THR A 19 30.80 -20.29 -10.12
CA THR A 19 31.43 -20.31 -11.45
C THR A 19 32.75 -19.53 -11.48
N MET A 20 32.87 -18.43 -10.74
CA MET A 20 34.14 -17.71 -10.56
C MET A 20 35.19 -18.55 -9.81
N ILE A 21 34.78 -19.30 -8.78
CA ILE A 21 35.64 -20.24 -8.04
C ILE A 21 36.03 -21.42 -8.95
N ALA A 22 35.14 -21.90 -9.81
CA ALA A 22 35.47 -22.94 -10.77
C ALA A 22 36.53 -22.49 -11.80
N TRP A 23 36.59 -21.20 -12.14
CA TRP A 23 37.53 -20.68 -13.13
C TRP A 23 38.95 -20.43 -12.57
N LYS A 24 39.11 -19.73 -11.44
CA LYS A 24 40.44 -19.27 -10.97
C LYS A 24 41.15 -20.26 -10.00
N PRO A 25 40.52 -20.73 -8.90
CA PRO A 25 41.19 -21.67 -7.98
C PRO A 25 41.04 -23.17 -8.34
N LEU A 26 39.97 -23.60 -9.01
CA LEU A 26 39.76 -25.04 -9.34
C LEU A 26 39.93 -25.41 -10.83
N GLY A 27 40.12 -24.42 -11.71
CA GLY A 27 40.06 -24.60 -13.17
C GLY A 27 41.31 -25.17 -13.85
N GLY A 28 42.37 -25.50 -13.10
CA GLY A 28 43.64 -25.98 -13.64
C GLY A 28 44.41 -24.94 -14.46
N ALA A 29 45.35 -25.38 -15.30
CA ALA A 29 46.26 -24.50 -16.06
C ALA A 29 45.59 -23.73 -17.22
N HIS A 30 44.51 -24.27 -17.79
CA HIS A 30 43.76 -23.67 -18.91
C HIS A 30 42.25 -23.84 -18.70
N PRO A 31 41.63 -23.04 -17.83
CA PRO A 31 40.19 -23.10 -17.63
C PRO A 31 39.45 -22.61 -18.88
N PRO A 32 38.37 -23.28 -19.29
CA PRO A 32 37.61 -22.91 -20.48
C PRO A 32 36.98 -21.52 -20.31
N ALA A 33 37.12 -20.66 -21.33
CA ALA A 33 36.60 -19.29 -21.33
C ALA A 33 35.07 -19.22 -21.17
N SER A 34 34.35 -20.31 -21.47
CA SER A 34 32.90 -20.43 -21.29
C SER A 34 32.48 -20.30 -19.82
N VAL A 35 33.30 -20.73 -18.86
CA VAL A 35 32.98 -20.64 -17.42
C VAL A 35 33.04 -19.18 -16.94
N LEU A 36 34.04 -18.42 -17.41
CA LEU A 36 34.13 -16.99 -17.14
C LEU A 36 32.99 -16.22 -17.82
N ALA A 37 32.69 -16.55 -19.08
CA ALA A 37 31.56 -15.95 -19.80
C ALA A 37 30.23 -16.20 -19.06
N LEU A 38 30.01 -17.42 -18.56
CA LEU A 38 28.82 -17.76 -17.77
C LEU A 38 28.72 -16.92 -16.49
N ALA A 39 29.82 -16.77 -15.75
CA ALA A 39 29.83 -15.93 -14.54
C ALA A 39 29.43 -14.48 -14.84
N ILE A 40 29.98 -13.90 -15.92
CA ILE A 40 29.66 -12.55 -16.37
C ILE A 40 28.17 -12.44 -16.74
N VAL A 41 27.65 -13.40 -17.51
CA VAL A 41 26.23 -13.43 -17.90
C VAL A 41 25.33 -13.49 -16.67
N LEU A 42 25.66 -14.33 -15.68
CA LEU A 42 24.90 -14.43 -14.43
C LEU A 42 24.88 -13.10 -13.66
N PHE A 43 26.01 -12.39 -13.60
CA PHE A 43 26.06 -11.06 -12.98
C PHE A 43 25.19 -10.04 -13.73
N VAL A 44 25.25 -10.03 -15.06
CA VAL A 44 24.45 -9.11 -15.89
C VAL A 44 22.96 -9.40 -15.70
N VAL A 45 22.55 -10.66 -15.81
CA VAL A 45 21.14 -11.05 -15.62
C VAL A 45 20.67 -10.67 -14.22
N ASN A 46 21.46 -10.93 -13.18
CA ASN A 46 21.11 -10.56 -11.81
C ASN A 46 20.95 -9.04 -11.63
N ALA A 47 21.81 -8.23 -12.25
CA ALA A 47 21.70 -6.77 -12.22
C ALA A 47 20.41 -6.28 -12.91
N PHE A 48 20.08 -6.84 -14.07
CA PHE A 48 18.84 -6.53 -14.78
C PHE A 48 17.61 -6.93 -13.97
N SER A 49 17.59 -8.14 -13.41
CA SER A 49 16.47 -8.61 -12.58
C SER A 49 16.30 -7.76 -11.32
N ALA A 50 17.40 -7.36 -10.65
CA ALA A 50 17.32 -6.48 -9.49
C ALA A 50 16.76 -5.10 -9.85
N CYS A 51 17.15 -4.54 -10.99
CA CYS A 51 16.61 -3.27 -11.50
C CYS A 51 15.10 -3.38 -11.80
N PHE A 52 14.67 -4.44 -12.47
CA PHE A 52 13.26 -4.66 -12.78
C PHE A 52 12.41 -4.84 -11.51
N ASN A 53 12.89 -5.62 -10.53
CA ASN A 53 12.22 -5.78 -9.25
C ASN A 53 12.11 -4.45 -8.49
N ALA A 54 13.17 -3.64 -8.47
CA ALA A 54 13.14 -2.32 -7.85
C ALA A 54 12.12 -1.39 -8.53
N TRP A 55 12.02 -1.44 -9.86
CA TRP A 55 11.02 -0.65 -10.58
C TRP A 55 9.59 -1.15 -10.31
N GLN A 56 9.37 -2.46 -10.28
CA GLN A 56 8.07 -3.04 -9.96
C GLN A 56 7.64 -2.66 -8.53
N ASP A 57 8.55 -2.73 -7.56
CA ASP A 57 8.27 -2.35 -6.18
C ASP A 57 7.95 -0.85 -6.06
N TRP A 58 8.66 0.01 -6.80
CA TRP A 58 8.33 1.44 -6.87
C TRP A 58 6.95 1.68 -7.48
N SER A 59 6.58 0.96 -8.54
CA SER A 59 5.25 1.06 -9.16
C SER A 59 4.16 0.58 -8.23
N THR A 60 4.36 -0.54 -7.52
CA THR A 60 3.40 -1.07 -6.54
C THR A 60 3.22 -0.10 -5.38
N SER A 61 4.32 0.46 -4.88
CA SER A 61 4.30 1.45 -3.82
C SER A 61 3.53 2.71 -4.21
N ARG A 62 3.63 3.14 -5.48
CA ARG A 62 2.85 4.28 -5.99
C ARG A 62 1.34 4.03 -5.94
N VAL A 63 0.90 2.82 -6.30
CA VAL A 63 -0.51 2.44 -6.24
C VAL A 63 -1.00 2.47 -4.79
N MET A 64 -0.23 1.92 -3.85
CA MET A 64 -0.59 1.94 -2.42
C MET A 64 -0.63 3.35 -1.83
N ALA A 65 0.28 4.23 -2.24
CA ALA A 65 0.29 5.63 -1.83
C ALA A 65 -0.97 6.38 -2.32
N SER A 66 -1.49 6.04 -3.51
CA SER A 66 -2.71 6.67 -4.04
C SER A 66 -3.96 6.31 -3.23
N ILE A 67 -4.00 5.12 -2.64
CA ILE A 67 -5.11 4.69 -1.76
C ILE A 67 -5.04 5.42 -0.41
N SER A 68 -3.84 5.58 0.15
CA SER A 68 -3.66 6.22 1.45
C SER A 68 -4.05 7.71 1.47
N GLY A 69 -3.97 8.40 0.33
CA GLY A 69 -4.39 9.80 0.20
C GLY A 69 -5.92 10.03 0.18
N MET A 70 -6.71 8.95 0.13
CA MET A 70 -8.17 9.07 0.17
C MET A 70 -8.70 9.33 1.59
N LEU A 71 -7.99 8.86 2.62
CA LEU A 71 -8.39 9.04 4.01
C LEU A 71 -7.94 10.42 4.55
N PRO A 72 -8.74 11.09 5.39
CA PRO A 72 -8.30 12.29 6.08
C PRO A 72 -7.16 11.97 7.05
N SER A 73 -6.21 12.88 7.23
CA SER A 73 -5.10 12.71 8.16
C SER A 73 -5.54 12.82 9.63
N GLU A 74 -6.52 13.68 9.90
CA GLU A 74 -7.06 13.94 11.23
C GLU A 74 -8.58 13.88 11.25
N VAL A 75 -9.13 13.55 12.42
CA VAL A 75 -10.57 13.42 12.68
C VAL A 75 -10.89 14.12 13.99
N THR A 76 -11.96 14.91 13.99
CA THR A 76 -12.48 15.53 15.21
C THR A 76 -13.38 14.54 15.94
N VAL A 77 -12.98 14.10 17.13
CA VAL A 77 -13.78 13.23 18.00
C VAL A 77 -14.20 13.95 19.28
N ILE A 78 -15.22 13.43 19.94
CA ILE A 78 -15.71 13.88 21.23
C ILE A 78 -15.32 12.82 22.27
N ARG A 79 -14.27 13.08 23.05
CA ARG A 79 -13.83 12.25 24.18
C ARG A 79 -13.83 13.11 25.45
N ASP A 80 -14.25 12.54 26.57
CA ASP A 80 -14.36 13.24 27.87
C ASP A 80 -15.17 14.55 27.82
N GLY A 81 -16.17 14.61 26.94
CA GLY A 81 -17.02 15.80 26.74
C GLY A 81 -16.36 16.95 25.96
N ALA A 82 -15.12 16.81 25.52
CA ALA A 82 -14.39 17.81 24.74
C ALA A 82 -14.20 17.35 23.29
N ARG A 83 -14.18 18.31 22.35
CA ARG A 83 -13.82 18.07 20.96
C ARG A 83 -12.31 18.08 20.83
N ILE A 84 -11.73 16.98 20.37
CA ILE A 84 -10.29 16.83 20.16
C ILE A 84 -10.02 16.36 18.72
N SER A 85 -8.98 16.90 18.10
CA SER A 85 -8.48 16.38 16.82
C SER A 85 -7.51 15.26 17.12
N ILE A 86 -7.74 14.07 16.56
CA ILE A 86 -6.85 12.92 16.68
C ILE A 86 -6.43 12.45 15.28
N PRO A 87 -5.25 11.82 15.14
CA PRO A 87 -4.89 11.14 13.90
C PRO A 87 -5.96 10.10 13.53
N ALA A 88 -6.32 10.00 12.24
CA ALA A 88 -7.33 9.03 11.79
C ALA A 88 -6.96 7.57 12.14
N THR A 89 -5.66 7.27 12.30
CA THR A 89 -5.14 5.96 12.72
C THR A 89 -5.42 5.62 14.19
N GLU A 90 -5.76 6.60 15.02
CA GLU A 90 -6.08 6.42 16.45
C GLU A 90 -7.58 6.36 16.72
N LEU A 91 -8.41 6.44 15.68
CA LEU A 91 -9.86 6.29 15.78
C LEU A 91 -10.21 4.83 16.10
N VAL A 92 -11.05 4.62 17.12
CA VAL A 92 -11.46 3.28 17.56
C VAL A 92 -12.99 3.13 17.59
N PRO A 93 -13.52 1.90 17.46
CA PRO A 93 -14.95 1.66 17.62
C PRO A 93 -15.45 2.16 18.98
N GLY A 94 -16.49 2.99 18.97
CA GLY A 94 -17.06 3.62 20.16
C GLY A 94 -16.79 5.12 20.27
N ASP A 95 -15.88 5.67 19.46
CA ASP A 95 -15.67 7.11 19.40
C ASP A 95 -16.88 7.85 18.79
N LEU A 96 -17.17 9.02 19.33
CA LEU A 96 -18.14 9.96 18.78
C LEU A 96 -17.43 10.94 17.84
N VAL A 97 -17.62 10.77 16.54
CA VAL A 97 -17.00 11.64 15.52
C VAL A 97 -17.89 12.84 15.23
N HIS A 98 -17.31 14.03 15.17
CA HIS A 98 -17.99 15.25 14.74
C HIS A 98 -17.60 15.58 13.31
N VAL A 99 -18.56 15.48 12.38
CA VAL A 99 -18.36 15.73 10.95
C VAL A 99 -18.97 17.08 10.57
N SER A 100 -18.19 17.90 9.86
CA SER A 100 -18.64 19.16 9.27
C SER A 100 -18.70 19.08 7.74
N LEU A 101 -19.43 20.00 7.12
CA LEU A 101 -19.48 20.15 5.66
C LEU A 101 -18.07 20.22 5.04
N GLY A 102 -17.86 19.45 3.97
CA GLY A 102 -16.59 19.38 3.24
C GLY A 102 -15.54 18.46 3.84
N GLN A 103 -15.83 17.75 4.94
CA GLN A 103 -14.93 16.75 5.51
C GLN A 103 -15.15 15.37 4.90
N LYS A 104 -14.06 14.60 4.79
CA LYS A 104 -14.09 13.20 4.38
C LYS A 104 -14.37 12.31 5.59
N MET A 105 -15.08 11.20 5.37
CA MET A 105 -15.30 10.18 6.39
C MET A 105 -14.04 9.32 6.54
N ALA A 106 -13.53 9.19 7.78
CA ALA A 106 -12.32 8.42 8.07
C ALA A 106 -12.57 6.92 8.27
N ALA A 107 -13.79 6.56 8.65
CA ALA A 107 -14.23 5.19 8.89
C ALA A 107 -15.72 5.10 8.60
N ASP A 108 -16.22 3.87 8.53
CA ASP A 108 -17.65 3.60 8.46
C ASP A 108 -18.30 4.00 9.79
N MET A 109 -19.32 4.86 9.73
CA MET A 109 -19.94 5.47 10.90
C MET A 109 -21.45 5.37 10.83
N ARG A 110 -22.07 5.30 12.01
CA ARG A 110 -23.52 5.43 12.17
C ARG A 110 -23.86 6.85 12.61
N THR A 111 -24.78 7.49 11.89
CA THR A 111 -25.30 8.80 12.27
C THR A 111 -26.13 8.69 13.56
N ILE A 112 -25.76 9.47 14.57
CA ILE A 112 -26.46 9.51 15.88
C ILE A 112 -27.27 10.79 16.05
N LYS A 113 -26.75 11.90 15.51
CA LYS A 113 -27.39 13.22 15.59
C LYS A 113 -27.08 13.99 14.32
N LEU A 114 -28.08 14.71 13.82
CA LEU A 114 -27.97 15.62 12.68
C LEU A 114 -28.38 17.02 13.12
N ASP A 115 -27.52 18.00 12.86
CA ASP A 115 -27.83 19.41 13.01
C ASP A 115 -28.00 20.00 11.60
N GLY A 116 -29.19 19.87 11.03
CA GLY A 116 -29.54 20.33 9.67
C GLY A 116 -29.59 19.20 8.63
N GLU A 117 -29.46 19.56 7.36
CA GLU A 117 -29.46 18.62 6.23
C GLU A 117 -28.03 18.15 5.95
N LEU A 118 -27.80 16.84 6.00
CA LEU A 118 -26.52 16.21 5.67
C LEU A 118 -26.66 15.42 4.37
N LYS A 119 -25.69 15.58 3.47
CA LYS A 119 -25.60 14.80 2.23
C LYS A 119 -24.22 14.20 2.09
N PHE A 120 -24.18 12.95 1.67
CA PHE A 120 -22.95 12.19 1.45
C PHE A 120 -22.70 12.02 -0.05
N ASP A 121 -21.46 12.27 -0.46
CA ASP A 121 -20.96 11.90 -1.78
C ASP A 121 -20.44 10.45 -1.72
N ARG A 122 -21.11 9.56 -2.45
CA ARG A 122 -20.76 8.13 -2.56
C ARG A 122 -20.17 7.78 -3.92
N SER A 123 -19.79 8.75 -4.75
CA SER A 123 -19.23 8.53 -6.08
C SER A 123 -18.00 7.63 -6.09
N VAL A 124 -17.19 7.65 -5.03
CA VAL A 124 -16.04 6.75 -4.86
C VAL A 124 -16.45 5.28 -4.68
N LEU A 125 -17.63 5.03 -4.09
CA LEU A 125 -18.14 3.68 -3.80
C LEU A 125 -19.08 3.16 -4.90
N THR A 126 -19.98 4.01 -5.40
CA THR A 126 -21.03 3.62 -6.36
C THR A 126 -20.74 4.05 -7.80
N GLY A 127 -19.85 5.02 -8.01
CA GLY A 127 -19.64 5.66 -9.30
C GLY A 127 -20.70 6.69 -9.68
N GLU A 128 -21.71 6.91 -8.84
CA GLU A 128 -22.79 7.86 -9.06
C GLU A 128 -22.50 9.18 -8.33
N SER A 129 -22.68 10.31 -9.02
CA SER A 129 -22.42 11.65 -8.48
C SER A 129 -23.58 12.21 -7.64
N ASP A 130 -24.70 11.50 -7.57
CA ASP A 130 -25.88 11.95 -6.85
C ASP A 130 -25.66 11.79 -5.34
N ALA A 131 -25.80 12.90 -4.62
CA ALA A 131 -25.58 12.92 -3.19
C ALA A 131 -26.77 12.30 -2.44
N ILE A 132 -26.47 11.41 -1.49
CA ILE A 132 -27.48 10.71 -0.70
C ILE A 132 -27.69 11.43 0.64
N THR A 133 -28.94 11.64 1.04
CA THR A 133 -29.28 12.29 2.31
C THR A 133 -28.98 11.38 3.49
N GLY A 134 -28.26 11.88 4.48
CA GLY A 134 -28.03 11.18 5.74
C GLY A 134 -29.26 11.21 6.66
N SER A 135 -29.59 10.06 7.26
CA SER A 135 -30.65 9.91 8.25
C SER A 135 -30.10 9.32 9.56
N VAL A 136 -30.76 9.61 10.68
CA VAL A 136 -30.52 8.95 11.98
C VAL A 136 -31.32 7.65 12.07
N ASP A 137 -32.53 7.65 11.53
CA ASP A 137 -33.42 6.50 11.49
C ASP A 137 -33.10 5.62 10.28
N LYS A 138 -33.25 4.31 10.46
CA LYS A 138 -33.05 3.31 9.41
C LYS A 138 -34.04 3.56 8.26
N THR A 139 -33.53 3.78 7.05
CA THR A 139 -34.36 4.05 5.86
C THR A 139 -34.60 2.81 5.00
N ASP A 140 -33.70 1.81 5.05
CA ASP A 140 -33.80 0.56 4.27
C ASP A 140 -33.42 -0.66 5.12
N ASP A 141 -33.86 -1.87 4.74
CA ASP A 141 -33.43 -3.11 5.41
C ASP A 141 -31.95 -3.43 5.18
N ASN A 142 -31.40 -3.01 4.04
CA ASN A 142 -29.98 -3.05 3.77
C ASN A 142 -29.28 -1.86 4.45
N TYR A 143 -28.38 -2.15 5.38
CA TYR A 143 -27.61 -1.14 6.11
C TYR A 143 -26.67 -0.31 5.22
N LEU A 144 -26.36 -0.79 4.00
CA LEU A 144 -25.57 -0.04 3.01
C LEU A 144 -26.40 0.98 2.21
N GLU A 145 -27.72 0.80 2.18
CA GLU A 145 -28.67 1.70 1.49
C GLU A 145 -29.40 2.62 2.49
N SER A 146 -29.15 2.42 3.79
CA SER A 146 -29.79 3.15 4.90
C SER A 146 -29.26 4.56 5.10
#